data_AF-A0A4Z1BVL4-F1
#
_entry.id   AF-A0A4Z1BVL4-F1
#
_cell.length_a   1.000
_cell.length_b   1.000
_cell.length_c   1.000
_cell.angle_alpha   90.00
_cell.angle_beta   90.00
_cell.angle_gamma   90.00
#
_symmetry.space_group_name_H-M   'P 1'
#
loop_
_entity.id
_entity.type
_entity.pdbx_description
1 polymer ?
#
loop_
_entity_poly.entity_id
_entity_poly.type
_entity_poly.pdbx_seq_one_letter_code
_entity_poly.pdbx_strand_id
1 'polypeptide(L)'
;MKKSKVTYLIFSISSLAFSQVGIGTEIPQSSLDVNGNIMLRNELKVGGTKTADGSSGNYNDILVSQGNGNAPLWKSSKVGFYEDGEYKTTSSFITTSESGLIYSSSQNDGITTSLLGELLVTSPSIWKELPNLSTKFSVDNPKNKINIMFQTGIESGNIGSTSDQNIKFMCGIFIDNILVALRADQIDGIRYKNSNNQSIYTLNYTVNDVTTGEHTLKVGCRRISSTSGTNVSLAIGQGLDNSVANSFMLQSVLKFDVSELIKVTR
;
A
#
# COMPACT_ATOMS: atom_id res chain seq x y z
N MET A 1 63.60 42.64 41.64
CA MET A 1 62.23 42.22 42.01
C MET A 1 61.16 42.35 40.91
N LYS A 2 61.40 43.00 39.75
CA LYS A 2 60.38 43.14 38.67
C LYS A 2 60.22 41.94 37.72
N LYS A 3 61.29 41.18 37.45
CA LYS A 3 61.25 40.06 36.49
C LYS A 3 60.44 38.86 36.98
N SER A 4 60.44 38.58 38.29
CA SER A 4 59.66 37.49 38.89
C SER A 4 58.13 37.71 38.79
N LYS A 5 57.64 38.94 38.96
CA LYS A 5 56.20 39.25 38.89
C LYS A 5 55.60 39.11 37.48
N VAL A 6 56.39 39.34 36.43
CA VAL A 6 55.95 39.19 35.02
C VAL A 6 55.83 37.72 34.64
N THR A 7 56.75 36.87 35.11
CA THR A 7 56.70 35.42 34.86
C THR A 7 55.50 34.76 35.54
N TYR A 8 55.15 35.18 36.78
CA TYR A 8 53.93 34.71 37.45
C TYR A 8 52.66 35.16 36.72
N LEU A 9 52.64 36.37 36.16
CA LEU A 9 51.48 36.87 35.40
C LEU A 9 51.25 36.10 34.09
N ILE A 10 52.32 35.74 33.37
CA ILE A 10 52.23 34.95 32.13
C ILE A 10 51.73 33.52 32.43
N PHE A 11 52.20 32.92 33.53
CA PHE A 11 51.76 31.58 33.94
C PHE A 11 50.29 31.56 34.40
N SER A 12 49.82 32.63 35.06
CA SER A 12 48.41 32.79 35.44
C SER A 12 47.47 33.08 34.25
N ILE A 13 47.99 33.61 33.14
CA ILE A 13 47.20 33.83 31.90
C ILE A 13 47.05 32.52 31.11
N SER A 14 48.06 31.64 31.10
CA SER A 14 47.96 30.33 30.44
C SER A 14 46.90 29.41 31.08
N SER A 15 46.60 29.57 32.38
CA SER A 15 45.52 28.80 33.04
C SER A 15 44.10 29.27 32.69
N LEU A 16 43.95 30.37 31.94
CA LEU A 16 42.65 30.91 31.50
C LEU A 16 42.32 30.54 30.04
N ALA A 17 43.20 29.79 29.36
CA ALA A 17 42.93 29.30 28.01
C ALA A 17 41.93 28.14 28.05
N PHE A 18 40.82 28.27 27.31
CA PHE A 18 39.91 27.15 27.09
C PHE A 18 40.62 26.04 26.31
N SER A 19 40.73 24.85 26.89
CA SER A 19 41.33 23.68 26.24
C SER A 19 40.34 23.06 25.23
N GLN A 20 40.24 23.65 24.05
CA GLN A 20 39.57 23.01 22.91
C GLN A 20 40.55 22.05 22.22
N VAL A 21 40.07 20.88 21.83
CA VAL A 21 40.88 19.87 21.12
C VAL A 21 40.50 19.91 19.65
N GLY A 22 41.41 20.40 18.82
CA GLY A 22 41.31 20.35 17.36
C GLY A 22 42.17 19.22 16.79
N ILE A 23 41.58 18.33 16.01
CA ILE A 23 42.31 17.34 15.20
C ILE A 23 42.09 17.69 13.73
N GLY A 24 43.14 18.12 13.04
CA GLY A 24 43.04 18.57 11.64
C GLY A 24 42.33 19.92 11.45
N THR A 25 42.14 20.70 12.52
CA THR A 25 41.52 22.03 12.50
C THR A 25 42.33 23.02 13.31
N GLU A 26 42.67 24.17 12.70
CA GLU A 26 43.44 25.24 13.34
C GLU A 26 42.56 26.14 14.22
N ILE A 27 41.26 26.20 13.94
CA ILE A 27 40.26 27.00 14.66
C ILE A 27 39.07 26.11 15.02
N PRO A 28 39.18 25.30 16.10
CA PRO A 28 38.11 24.41 16.53
C PRO A 28 36.78 25.15 16.73
N GLN A 29 35.69 24.63 16.17
CA GLN A 29 34.34 25.20 16.34
C GLN A 29 33.57 24.58 17.51
N SER A 30 34.16 23.59 18.18
CA SER A 30 33.57 22.94 19.35
C SER A 30 34.65 22.47 20.32
N SER A 31 34.27 21.91 21.47
CA SER A 31 35.24 21.43 22.48
C SER A 31 36.13 20.30 21.95
N LEU A 32 35.60 19.47 21.07
CA LEU A 32 36.33 18.47 20.30
C LEU A 32 35.88 18.59 18.84
N ASP A 33 36.78 19.10 18.00
CA ASP A 33 36.52 19.30 16.58
C ASP A 33 37.51 18.47 15.76
N VAL A 34 36.99 17.55 14.96
CA VAL A 34 37.77 16.61 14.16
C VAL A 34 37.43 16.83 12.69
N ASN A 35 38.37 17.37 11.94
CA ASN A 35 38.28 17.50 10.50
C ASN A 35 39.07 16.35 9.85
N GLY A 36 38.49 15.15 9.90
CA GLY A 36 39.10 13.92 9.41
C GLY A 36 38.25 12.68 9.73
N ASN A 37 38.80 11.50 9.46
CA ASN A 37 38.10 10.24 9.72
C ASN A 37 38.18 9.85 11.20
N ILE A 38 37.06 9.40 11.77
CA ILE A 38 37.01 8.84 13.13
C ILE A 38 36.75 7.34 13.02
N MET A 39 37.58 6.54 13.69
CA MET A 39 37.35 5.10 13.87
C MET A 39 37.12 4.82 15.36
N LEU A 40 35.89 4.42 15.72
CA LEU A 40 35.57 3.92 17.06
C LEU A 40 35.79 2.41 17.09
N ARG A 41 36.51 1.92 18.11
CA ARG A 41 36.75 0.48 18.30
C ARG A 41 35.65 -0.23 19.09
N ASN A 42 34.96 0.51 19.96
CA ASN A 42 33.87 0.03 20.78
C ASN A 42 32.60 0.83 20.44
N GLU A 43 31.75 1.15 21.41
CA GLU A 43 30.53 1.93 21.21
C GLU A 43 30.72 3.46 21.21
N LEU A 44 29.76 4.15 20.58
CA LEU A 44 29.49 5.56 20.80
C LEU A 44 28.44 5.70 21.93
N LYS A 45 28.85 6.26 23.07
CA LYS A 45 27.93 6.57 24.17
C LYS A 45 27.51 8.05 24.13
N VAL A 46 26.21 8.33 24.29
CA VAL A 46 25.65 9.69 24.27
C VAL A 46 24.77 9.96 25.51
N GLY A 47 24.55 11.23 25.83
CA GLY A 47 23.74 11.64 26.99
C GLY A 47 24.39 11.45 28.35
N GLY A 48 25.71 11.20 28.39
CA GLY A 48 26.48 11.11 29.63
C GLY A 48 26.73 12.46 30.30
N THR A 49 27.29 12.43 31.49
CA THR A 49 27.72 13.62 32.25
C THR A 49 29.22 13.55 32.54
N LYS A 50 29.77 14.56 33.23
CA LYS A 50 31.18 14.56 33.64
C LYS A 50 31.58 13.36 34.53
N THR A 51 30.62 12.75 35.21
CA THR A 51 30.86 11.71 36.22
C THR A 51 30.09 10.41 35.95
N ALA A 52 29.35 10.32 34.85
CA ALA A 52 28.57 9.15 34.50
C ALA A 52 28.58 8.93 32.99
N ASP A 53 28.80 7.69 32.58
CA ASP A 53 28.74 7.26 31.19
C ASP A 53 27.35 7.52 30.58
N GLY A 54 27.34 7.78 29.27
CA GLY A 54 26.11 7.83 28.49
C GLY A 54 25.58 6.44 28.12
N SER A 55 24.50 6.42 27.34
CA SER A 55 23.95 5.18 26.77
C SER A 55 24.61 4.84 25.43
N SER A 56 24.91 3.56 25.22
CA SER A 56 25.35 3.00 23.92
C SER A 56 24.19 2.70 22.97
N GLY A 57 22.94 2.85 23.43
CA GLY A 57 21.77 2.38 22.69
C GLY A 57 21.65 0.86 22.70
N ASN A 58 20.53 0.39 22.15
CA ASN A 58 20.26 -1.03 21.88
C ASN A 58 20.31 -1.32 20.38
N TYR A 59 20.23 -2.59 20.01
CA TYR A 59 20.08 -3.02 18.63
C TYR A 59 18.86 -2.34 17.99
N ASN A 60 19.03 -1.79 16.78
CA ASN A 60 18.03 -1.02 16.01
C ASN A 60 17.59 0.33 16.60
N ASP A 61 18.30 0.85 17.61
CA ASP A 61 18.11 2.25 18.00
C ASP A 61 18.73 3.20 16.95
N ILE A 62 18.05 4.31 16.70
CA ILE A 62 18.55 5.43 15.91
C ILE A 62 19.04 6.55 16.80
N LEU A 63 20.13 7.19 16.42
CA LEU A 63 20.62 8.38 17.09
C LEU A 63 19.83 9.60 16.60
N VAL A 64 19.10 10.25 17.49
CA VAL A 64 18.22 11.38 17.15
C VAL A 64 18.73 12.66 17.82
N SER A 65 18.90 13.72 17.03
CA SER A 65 19.18 15.06 17.56
C SER A 65 18.03 15.54 18.45
N GLN A 66 18.33 16.16 19.58
CA GLN A 66 17.34 16.74 20.50
C GLN A 66 17.26 18.27 20.40
N GLY A 67 17.81 18.85 19.31
CA GLY A 67 17.92 20.29 19.13
C GLY A 67 19.09 20.91 19.89
N ASN A 68 19.26 22.22 19.75
CA ASN A 68 20.40 22.95 20.30
C ASN A 68 20.47 22.82 21.84
N GLY A 69 21.68 22.57 22.36
CA GLY A 69 21.94 22.48 23.80
C GLY A 69 21.57 21.13 24.46
N ASN A 70 20.89 20.23 23.75
CA ASN A 70 20.55 18.90 24.25
C ASN A 70 21.46 17.83 23.64
N ALA A 71 21.90 16.88 24.47
CA ALA A 71 22.64 15.73 23.97
C ALA A 71 21.75 14.87 23.03
N PRO A 72 22.30 14.29 21.96
CA PRO A 72 21.55 13.37 21.12
C PRO A 72 21.15 12.13 21.93
N LEU A 73 20.06 11.49 21.54
CA LEU A 73 19.46 10.39 22.28
C LEU A 73 19.25 9.18 21.36
N TRP A 74 19.59 7.99 21.86
CA TRP A 74 19.18 6.73 21.23
C TRP A 74 17.68 6.52 21.40
N LYS A 75 16.97 6.35 20.29
CA LYS A 75 15.54 6.03 20.28
C LYS A 75 15.28 4.77 19.48
N SER A 76 14.44 3.90 20.01
CA SER A 76 13.93 2.74 19.27
C SER A 76 13.18 3.20 18.03
N SER A 77 13.53 2.66 16.87
CA SER A 77 12.73 2.89 15.67
C SER A 77 11.35 2.24 15.84
N LYS A 78 10.28 3.02 15.62
CA LYS A 78 8.90 2.49 15.63
C LYS A 78 8.57 1.69 14.37
N VAL A 79 9.38 1.86 13.33
CA VAL A 79 9.29 1.10 12.08
C VAL A 79 10.54 0.24 11.98
N GLY A 80 10.37 -1.06 11.71
CA GLY A 80 11.51 -1.92 11.41
C GLY A 80 12.32 -1.34 10.25
N PHE A 81 13.64 -1.51 10.30
CA PHE A 81 14.43 -1.36 9.08
C PHE A 81 14.07 -2.51 8.15
N TYR A 82 13.99 -2.20 6.86
CA TYR A 82 13.87 -3.24 5.87
C TYR A 82 15.27 -3.69 5.49
N GLU A 83 15.47 -4.99 5.45
CA GLU A 83 16.71 -5.59 4.98
C GLU A 83 16.69 -5.78 3.46
N ASP A 84 17.88 -5.96 2.87
CA ASP A 84 18.01 -6.30 1.45
C ASP A 84 17.24 -7.61 1.15
N GLY A 85 16.40 -7.58 0.12
CA GLY A 85 15.53 -8.71 -0.22
C GLY A 85 14.12 -8.67 0.38
N GLU A 86 13.84 -7.76 1.31
CA GLU A 86 12.49 -7.56 1.86
C GLU A 86 11.63 -6.68 0.96
N TYR A 87 10.30 -6.87 1.03
CA TYR A 87 9.34 -6.00 0.38
C TYR A 87 8.78 -5.00 1.40
N LYS A 88 8.82 -3.71 1.03
CA LYS A 88 8.19 -2.63 1.78
C LYS A 88 6.90 -2.23 1.10
N THR A 89 5.80 -2.15 1.85
CA THR A 89 4.58 -1.48 1.37
C THR A 89 4.86 0.01 1.19
N THR A 90 4.80 0.49 -0.04
CA THR A 90 5.00 1.90 -0.39
C THR A 90 3.70 2.67 -0.33
N SER A 91 2.57 2.02 -0.64
CA SER A 91 1.24 2.62 -0.59
C SER A 91 0.16 1.57 -0.34
N SER A 92 -0.94 2.02 0.26
CA SER A 92 -2.13 1.22 0.57
C SER A 92 -3.38 2.01 0.21
N PHE A 93 -4.32 1.36 -0.47
CA PHE A 93 -5.53 1.99 -0.98
C PHE A 93 -6.77 1.20 -0.54
N ILE A 94 -7.85 1.94 -0.27
CA ILE A 94 -9.18 1.39 -0.07
C ILE A 94 -10.20 2.32 -0.73
N THR A 95 -11.07 1.76 -1.56
CA THR A 95 -12.12 2.51 -2.26
C THR A 95 -13.39 1.68 -2.26
N THR A 96 -14.53 2.34 -2.06
CA THR A 96 -15.85 1.71 -2.07
C THR A 96 -16.78 2.38 -3.07
N SER A 97 -17.76 1.64 -3.57
CA SER A 97 -18.75 2.16 -4.52
C SER A 97 -20.09 1.45 -4.37
N GLU A 98 -21.16 2.25 -4.31
CA GLU A 98 -22.56 1.82 -4.29
C GLU A 98 -23.22 1.90 -5.68
N SER A 99 -22.48 2.34 -6.71
CA SER A 99 -23.05 2.59 -8.04
C SER A 99 -23.21 1.32 -8.89
N GLY A 100 -22.42 0.28 -8.63
CA GLY A 100 -22.56 -1.07 -9.20
C GLY A 100 -22.77 -1.19 -10.71
N LEU A 101 -23.27 -2.34 -11.14
CA LEU A 101 -23.72 -2.66 -12.49
C LEU A 101 -25.06 -3.41 -12.45
N ILE A 102 -25.92 -3.17 -13.44
CA ILE A 102 -27.14 -3.96 -13.66
C ILE A 102 -27.07 -4.54 -15.08
N TYR A 103 -27.32 -5.84 -15.18
CA TYR A 103 -27.50 -6.55 -16.45
C TYR A 103 -28.97 -6.94 -16.59
N SER A 104 -29.60 -6.41 -17.64
CA SER A 104 -30.92 -6.85 -18.05
C SER A 104 -30.86 -8.27 -18.63
N SER A 105 -32.02 -8.92 -18.69
CA SER A 105 -32.10 -10.34 -18.92
C SER A 105 -31.65 -10.81 -20.32
N SER A 106 -31.43 -9.93 -21.29
CA SER A 106 -30.89 -10.28 -22.61
C SER A 106 -29.37 -10.08 -22.77
N GLN A 107 -28.67 -9.55 -21.77
CA GLN A 107 -27.25 -9.17 -21.87
C GLN A 107 -26.25 -10.31 -21.57
N ASN A 108 -26.53 -11.54 -22.01
CA ASN A 108 -25.55 -12.63 -21.94
C ASN A 108 -24.52 -12.48 -23.04
N ASP A 109 -23.22 -12.51 -22.71
CA ASP A 109 -22.17 -12.57 -23.74
C ASP A 109 -21.99 -13.99 -24.31
N GLY A 110 -22.38 -15.04 -23.57
CA GLY A 110 -22.23 -16.44 -23.98
C GLY A 110 -20.80 -16.97 -23.98
N ILE A 111 -19.82 -16.17 -23.54
CA ILE A 111 -18.40 -16.49 -23.60
C ILE A 111 -17.96 -17.08 -22.25
N THR A 112 -17.65 -18.37 -22.23
CA THR A 112 -17.37 -19.10 -20.98
C THR A 112 -15.98 -18.86 -20.41
N THR A 113 -15.05 -18.30 -21.18
CA THR A 113 -13.63 -18.14 -20.82
C THR A 113 -13.14 -16.72 -21.07
N SER A 114 -12.16 -16.27 -20.29
CA SER A 114 -11.40 -15.04 -20.54
C SER A 114 -9.92 -15.29 -20.37
N LEU A 115 -9.09 -14.56 -21.12
CA LEU A 115 -7.63 -14.63 -21.09
C LEU A 115 -7.03 -13.37 -20.46
N LEU A 116 -5.95 -13.54 -19.68
CA LEU A 116 -5.16 -12.40 -19.24
C LEU A 116 -4.65 -11.61 -20.45
N GLY A 117 -4.63 -10.30 -20.36
CA GLY A 117 -4.32 -9.40 -21.47
C GLY A 117 -5.54 -8.83 -22.21
N GLU A 118 -6.75 -9.34 -21.96
CA GLU A 118 -7.98 -8.76 -22.50
C GLU A 118 -8.16 -7.30 -22.11
N LEU A 119 -8.74 -6.50 -23.00
CA LEU A 119 -8.91 -5.06 -22.79
C LEU A 119 -10.31 -4.72 -22.25
N LEU A 120 -10.36 -3.90 -21.21
CA LEU A 120 -11.61 -3.39 -20.60
C LEU A 120 -12.42 -2.52 -21.58
N VAL A 121 -11.73 -1.68 -22.34
CA VAL A 121 -12.34 -0.74 -23.30
C VAL A 121 -11.96 -1.17 -24.71
N THR A 122 -12.88 -1.86 -25.37
CA THR A 122 -12.82 -2.26 -26.79
C THR A 122 -14.18 -2.01 -27.46
N SER A 123 -14.23 -2.03 -28.79
CA SER A 123 -15.48 -1.91 -29.55
C SER A 123 -15.69 -3.18 -30.39
N PRO A 124 -16.58 -4.11 -29.98
CA PRO A 124 -17.36 -4.14 -28.74
C PRO A 124 -16.58 -4.75 -27.55
N SER A 125 -16.73 -4.17 -26.35
CA SER A 125 -16.23 -4.75 -25.11
C SER A 125 -17.28 -5.65 -24.47
N ILE A 126 -16.85 -6.85 -24.07
CA ILE A 126 -17.65 -7.77 -23.27
C ILE A 126 -17.64 -7.41 -21.78
N TRP A 127 -16.69 -6.57 -21.37
CA TRP A 127 -16.51 -6.13 -20.00
C TRP A 127 -17.19 -4.78 -19.77
N LYS A 128 -17.88 -4.64 -18.63
CA LYS A 128 -18.37 -3.35 -18.15
C LYS A 128 -17.57 -2.94 -16.91
N GLU A 129 -16.99 -1.74 -16.93
CA GLU A 129 -16.27 -1.17 -15.79
C GLU A 129 -17.24 -0.91 -14.62
N LEU A 130 -16.85 -1.30 -13.41
CA LEU A 130 -17.56 -0.90 -12.19
C LEU A 130 -17.29 0.58 -11.90
N PRO A 131 -18.32 1.43 -11.88
CA PRO A 131 -18.14 2.86 -11.68
C PRO A 131 -17.60 3.19 -10.28
N ASN A 132 -16.84 4.28 -10.20
CA ASN A 132 -16.33 4.88 -8.96
C ASN A 132 -15.41 3.98 -8.10
N LEU A 133 -14.78 2.96 -8.70
CA LEU A 133 -13.73 2.16 -8.05
C LEU A 133 -12.33 2.36 -8.67
N SER A 134 -12.21 3.13 -9.75
CA SER A 134 -10.93 3.35 -10.43
C SER A 134 -9.96 4.10 -9.52
N THR A 135 -8.78 3.54 -9.27
CA THR A 135 -7.76 4.13 -8.39
C THR A 135 -6.42 4.23 -9.11
N LYS A 136 -5.74 5.38 -9.03
CA LYS A 136 -4.39 5.55 -9.55
C LYS A 136 -3.35 5.18 -8.50
N PHE A 137 -2.24 4.61 -8.93
CA PHE A 137 -1.10 4.28 -8.08
C PHE A 137 0.20 4.35 -8.88
N SER A 138 1.32 4.46 -8.18
CA SER A 138 2.65 4.57 -8.76
C SER A 138 3.50 3.37 -8.36
N VAL A 139 4.41 2.97 -9.25
CA VAL A 139 5.41 1.94 -9.01
C VAL A 139 6.79 2.51 -9.32
N ASP A 140 7.68 2.51 -8.34
CA ASP A 140 9.03 3.05 -8.47
C ASP A 140 10.07 1.95 -8.76
N ASN A 141 9.85 0.73 -8.26
CA ASN A 141 10.74 -0.40 -8.45
C ASN A 141 10.13 -1.49 -9.37
N PRO A 142 10.83 -1.94 -10.44
CA PRO A 142 10.33 -3.01 -11.31
C PRO A 142 10.21 -4.37 -10.61
N LYS A 143 10.80 -4.53 -9.42
CA LYS A 143 10.55 -5.67 -8.53
C LYS A 143 9.55 -5.26 -7.46
N ASN A 144 8.29 -5.53 -7.73
CA ASN A 144 7.16 -5.16 -6.88
C ASN A 144 6.11 -6.28 -6.83
N LYS A 145 5.21 -6.17 -5.86
CA LYS A 145 4.04 -7.03 -5.68
C LYS A 145 2.86 -6.14 -5.33
N ILE A 146 1.80 -6.23 -6.12
CA ILE A 146 0.54 -5.54 -5.86
C ILE A 146 -0.45 -6.58 -5.35
N ASN A 147 -0.79 -6.50 -4.07
CA ASN A 147 -1.73 -7.43 -3.45
C ASN A 147 -3.12 -6.80 -3.45
N ILE A 148 -4.08 -7.45 -4.10
CA ILE A 148 -5.38 -6.87 -4.46
C ILE A 148 -6.49 -7.76 -3.90
N MET A 149 -7.44 -7.12 -3.21
CA MET A 149 -8.69 -7.72 -2.76
C MET A 149 -9.85 -6.89 -3.29
N PHE A 150 -10.71 -7.55 -4.06
CA PHE A 150 -12.00 -7.01 -4.46
C PHE A 150 -13.11 -7.85 -3.86
N GLN A 151 -14.09 -7.21 -3.23
CA GLN A 151 -15.28 -7.85 -2.71
C GLN A 151 -16.51 -7.05 -3.12
N THR A 152 -17.60 -7.72 -3.50
CA THR A 152 -18.84 -7.05 -3.87
C THR A 152 -20.04 -7.94 -3.57
N GLY A 153 -21.18 -7.32 -3.28
CA GLY A 153 -22.45 -8.02 -3.22
C GLY A 153 -23.01 -8.27 -4.62
N ILE A 154 -23.56 -9.45 -4.81
CA ILE A 154 -24.23 -9.87 -6.05
C ILE A 154 -25.69 -10.15 -5.70
N GLU A 155 -26.60 -9.63 -6.51
CA GLU A 155 -28.01 -9.97 -6.43
C GLU A 155 -28.51 -10.44 -7.79
N SER A 156 -29.31 -11.49 -7.79
CA SER A 156 -29.97 -11.98 -8.98
C SER A 156 -31.45 -12.23 -8.74
N GLY A 157 -32.28 -11.90 -9.71
CA GLY A 157 -33.74 -12.01 -9.62
C GLY A 157 -34.32 -12.78 -10.80
N ASN A 158 -35.16 -13.76 -10.52
CA ASN A 158 -35.93 -14.48 -11.54
C ASN A 158 -37.18 -13.68 -11.88
N ILE A 159 -37.19 -13.05 -13.05
CA ILE A 159 -38.24 -12.10 -13.45
C ILE A 159 -39.43 -12.77 -14.17
N GLY A 160 -39.35 -14.05 -14.52
CA GLY A 160 -40.34 -14.63 -15.42
C GLY A 160 -40.43 -16.15 -15.53
N SER A 161 -39.44 -16.90 -15.04
CA SER A 161 -39.43 -18.37 -15.14
C SER A 161 -40.13 -19.03 -13.96
N THR A 162 -40.99 -20.00 -14.23
CA THR A 162 -41.61 -20.84 -13.19
C THR A 162 -40.69 -21.94 -12.66
N SER A 163 -39.55 -22.19 -13.31
CA SER A 163 -38.52 -23.10 -12.84
C SER A 163 -37.36 -22.36 -12.18
N ASP A 164 -36.64 -23.06 -11.30
CA ASP A 164 -35.41 -22.56 -10.70
C ASP A 164 -34.37 -22.17 -11.76
N GLN A 165 -33.71 -21.04 -11.53
CA GLN A 165 -32.72 -20.49 -12.44
C GLN A 165 -31.33 -20.42 -11.81
N ASN A 166 -30.33 -20.33 -12.69
CA ASN A 166 -28.98 -19.94 -12.33
C ASN A 166 -28.47 -18.80 -13.21
N ILE A 167 -27.39 -18.17 -12.76
CA ILE A 167 -26.67 -17.18 -13.54
C ILE A 167 -25.17 -17.29 -13.29
N LYS A 168 -24.40 -17.27 -14.38
CA LYS A 168 -22.94 -17.24 -14.39
C LYS A 168 -22.46 -15.83 -14.72
N PHE A 169 -21.46 -15.37 -13.99
CA PHE A 169 -20.85 -14.06 -14.17
C PHE A 169 -19.36 -14.14 -13.88
N MET A 170 -18.65 -13.07 -14.21
CA MET A 170 -17.22 -12.96 -13.98
C MET A 170 -16.87 -11.52 -13.67
N CYS A 171 -15.94 -11.33 -12.74
CA CYS A 171 -15.30 -10.05 -12.50
C CYS A 171 -13.78 -10.20 -12.60
N GLY A 172 -13.13 -9.15 -13.07
CA GLY A 172 -11.70 -9.08 -13.27
C GLY A 172 -11.10 -7.76 -12.83
N ILE A 173 -9.82 -7.81 -12.50
CA ILE A 173 -8.99 -6.64 -12.20
C ILE A 173 -8.23 -6.25 -13.45
N PHE A 174 -8.24 -4.95 -13.74
CA PHE A 174 -7.56 -4.36 -14.87
C PHE A 174 -6.52 -3.35 -14.39
N ILE A 175 -5.30 -3.45 -14.92
CA ILE A 175 -4.27 -2.41 -14.79
C ILE A 175 -4.11 -1.79 -16.16
N ASP A 176 -4.32 -0.47 -16.26
CA ASP A 176 -4.29 0.29 -17.52
C ASP A 176 -5.22 -0.28 -18.59
N ASN A 177 -6.40 -0.69 -18.17
CA ASN A 177 -7.41 -1.37 -18.98
C ASN A 177 -7.01 -2.76 -19.47
N ILE A 178 -5.92 -3.36 -19.01
CA ILE A 178 -5.48 -4.72 -19.35
C ILE A 178 -5.85 -5.68 -18.23
N LEU A 179 -6.52 -6.78 -18.55
CA LEU A 179 -6.97 -7.80 -17.60
C LEU A 179 -5.76 -8.54 -17.01
N VAL A 180 -5.57 -8.42 -15.70
CA VAL A 180 -4.44 -9.04 -14.97
C VAL A 180 -4.86 -10.12 -13.98
N ALA A 181 -6.15 -10.15 -13.60
CA ALA A 181 -6.72 -11.18 -12.74
C ALA A 181 -8.21 -11.32 -12.99
N LEU A 182 -8.76 -12.53 -12.84
CA LEU A 182 -10.19 -12.80 -13.01
C LEU A 182 -10.63 -14.01 -12.20
N ARG A 183 -11.94 -14.07 -11.93
CA ARG A 183 -12.61 -15.28 -11.44
C ARG A 183 -14.07 -15.29 -11.93
N ALA A 184 -14.52 -16.46 -12.35
CA ALA A 184 -15.93 -16.69 -12.63
C ALA A 184 -16.62 -17.19 -11.37
N ASP A 185 -17.91 -16.89 -11.26
CA ASP A 185 -18.76 -17.43 -10.21
C ASP A 185 -20.21 -17.59 -10.72
N GLN A 186 -21.04 -18.25 -9.92
CA GLN A 186 -22.42 -18.56 -10.27
C GLN A 186 -23.34 -18.43 -9.05
N ILE A 187 -24.53 -17.86 -9.27
CA ILE A 187 -25.64 -17.97 -8.32
C ILE A 187 -26.58 -19.05 -8.84
N ASP A 188 -26.80 -20.07 -8.01
CA ASP A 188 -27.79 -21.12 -8.23
C ASP A 188 -29.05 -20.88 -7.40
N GLY A 189 -30.12 -21.60 -7.71
CA GLY A 189 -31.32 -21.64 -6.88
C GLY A 189 -32.08 -20.31 -6.82
N ILE A 190 -32.15 -19.57 -7.93
CA ILE A 190 -33.01 -18.39 -8.04
C ILE A 190 -34.43 -18.89 -8.32
N ARG A 191 -35.15 -19.20 -7.24
CA ARG A 191 -36.36 -20.04 -7.26
C ARG A 191 -37.58 -19.32 -7.79
N TYR A 192 -38.33 -19.93 -8.71
CA TYR A 192 -39.64 -19.43 -9.18
C TYR A 192 -39.69 -17.96 -9.63
N LYS A 193 -40.82 -17.56 -10.20
CA LYS A 193 -41.01 -16.19 -10.67
C LYS A 193 -41.06 -15.21 -9.49
N ASN A 194 -40.40 -14.06 -9.64
CA ASN A 194 -40.32 -12.94 -8.72
C ASN A 194 -39.56 -13.22 -7.41
N SER A 195 -38.59 -14.14 -7.42
CA SER A 195 -37.69 -14.32 -6.28
C SER A 195 -36.29 -13.83 -6.59
N ASN A 196 -35.60 -13.38 -5.55
CA ASN A 196 -34.21 -12.95 -5.60
C ASN A 196 -33.32 -13.95 -4.84
N ASN A 197 -32.05 -14.01 -5.22
CA ASN A 197 -31.00 -14.66 -4.48
C ASN A 197 -29.76 -13.75 -4.46
N GLN A 198 -28.95 -13.86 -3.42
CA GLN A 198 -27.80 -13.00 -3.18
C GLN A 198 -26.56 -13.84 -2.85
N SER A 199 -25.39 -13.29 -3.18
CA SER A 199 -24.10 -13.87 -2.83
C SER A 199 -23.06 -12.77 -2.60
N ILE A 200 -21.96 -13.12 -1.94
CA ILE A 200 -20.77 -12.27 -1.86
C ILE A 200 -19.73 -12.84 -2.80
N TYR A 201 -19.23 -12.00 -3.69
CA TYR A 201 -18.13 -12.34 -4.59
C TYR A 201 -16.83 -11.75 -4.05
N THR A 202 -15.79 -12.58 -3.95
CA THR A 202 -14.45 -12.17 -3.51
C THR A 202 -13.37 -12.61 -4.49
N LEU A 203 -12.48 -11.68 -4.82
CA LEU A 203 -11.35 -11.85 -5.72
C LEU A 203 -10.07 -11.37 -5.05
N ASN A 204 -9.17 -12.32 -4.73
CA ASN A 204 -7.87 -12.05 -4.11
C ASN A 204 -6.75 -12.49 -5.05
N TYR A 205 -5.87 -11.57 -5.44
CA TYR A 205 -4.77 -11.84 -6.35
C TYR A 205 -3.54 -10.99 -6.03
N THR A 206 -2.36 -11.49 -6.37
CA THR A 206 -1.11 -10.73 -6.34
C THR A 206 -0.56 -10.62 -7.75
N VAL A 207 -0.36 -9.39 -8.23
CA VAL A 207 0.31 -9.11 -9.51
C VAL A 207 1.77 -8.81 -9.19
N ASN A 208 2.69 -9.53 -9.83
CA ASN A 208 4.13 -9.37 -9.62
C ASN A 208 4.73 -8.53 -10.74
N ASP A 209 5.78 -7.79 -10.41
CA ASP A 209 6.66 -7.09 -11.36
C ASP A 209 5.88 -6.22 -12.35
N VAL A 210 4.92 -5.41 -11.85
CA VAL A 210 4.28 -4.37 -12.65
C VAL A 210 5.34 -3.37 -13.10
N THR A 211 5.18 -2.84 -14.31
CA THR A 211 6.14 -1.85 -14.85
C THR A 211 6.24 -0.63 -13.94
N THR A 212 7.36 0.09 -14.01
CA THR A 212 7.52 1.35 -13.27
C THR A 212 6.74 2.47 -13.93
N GLY A 213 6.13 3.34 -13.14
CA GLY A 213 5.36 4.49 -13.61
C GLY A 213 3.99 4.63 -12.93
N GLU A 214 3.18 5.51 -13.50
CA GLU A 214 1.79 5.73 -13.09
C GLU A 214 0.86 4.71 -13.74
N HIS A 215 0.02 4.09 -12.92
CA HIS A 215 -0.91 3.05 -13.33
C HIS A 215 -2.31 3.34 -12.81
N THR A 216 -3.32 2.80 -13.49
CA THR A 216 -4.71 2.85 -13.02
C THR A 216 -5.27 1.45 -12.82
N LEU A 217 -5.70 1.15 -11.60
CA LEU A 217 -6.40 -0.09 -11.25
C LEU A 217 -7.91 0.11 -11.40
N LYS A 218 -8.56 -0.82 -12.08
CA LYS A 218 -10.01 -0.84 -12.32
C LYS A 218 -10.57 -2.23 -12.09
N VAL A 219 -11.88 -2.29 -11.89
CA VAL A 219 -12.63 -3.56 -11.85
C VAL A 219 -13.63 -3.56 -12.99
N GLY A 220 -13.69 -4.66 -13.73
CA GLY A 220 -14.71 -4.87 -14.75
C GLY A 220 -15.44 -6.18 -14.50
N CYS A 221 -16.73 -6.23 -14.81
CA CYS A 221 -17.54 -7.44 -14.70
C CYS A 221 -18.31 -7.71 -16.00
N ARG A 222 -18.78 -8.95 -16.14
CA ARG A 222 -19.63 -9.37 -17.25
C ARG A 222 -20.59 -10.49 -16.84
N ARG A 223 -21.72 -10.54 -17.54
CA ARG A 223 -22.72 -11.60 -17.42
C ARG A 223 -22.49 -12.65 -18.51
N ILE A 224 -22.22 -13.89 -18.11
CA ILE A 224 -21.87 -14.98 -19.04
C ILE A 224 -23.14 -15.62 -19.62
N SER A 225 -23.97 -16.21 -18.75
CA SER A 225 -25.12 -17.01 -19.17
C SER A 225 -26.09 -17.23 -18.00
N SER A 226 -27.34 -17.62 -18.31
CA SER A 226 -28.33 -18.09 -17.33
C SER A 226 -29.15 -19.25 -17.91
N THR A 227 -29.69 -20.15 -17.07
CA THR A 227 -30.44 -21.35 -17.52
C THR A 227 -31.52 -21.05 -18.58
N SER A 228 -32.34 -20.02 -18.37
CA SER A 228 -33.40 -19.65 -19.33
C SER A 228 -33.01 -18.58 -20.35
N GLY A 229 -31.76 -18.12 -20.35
CA GLY A 229 -31.28 -17.02 -21.20
C GLY A 229 -31.83 -15.64 -20.84
N THR A 230 -33.15 -15.47 -20.67
CA THR A 230 -33.85 -14.17 -20.63
C THR A 230 -34.75 -13.92 -19.41
N ASN A 231 -34.75 -14.79 -18.39
CA ASN A 231 -35.64 -14.61 -17.22
C ASN A 231 -34.88 -14.35 -15.92
N VAL A 232 -33.62 -13.94 -16.01
CA VAL A 232 -32.78 -13.66 -14.84
C VAL A 232 -32.08 -12.33 -15.00
N SER A 233 -32.28 -11.43 -14.05
CA SER A 233 -31.52 -10.18 -13.93
C SER A 233 -30.32 -10.37 -13.00
N LEU A 234 -29.26 -9.58 -13.20
CA LEU A 234 -28.07 -9.58 -12.35
C LEU A 234 -27.71 -8.15 -11.97
N ALA A 235 -27.48 -7.93 -10.68
CA ALA A 235 -26.85 -6.74 -10.15
C ALA A 235 -25.55 -7.10 -9.44
N ILE A 236 -24.54 -6.26 -9.60
CA ILE A 236 -23.22 -6.38 -8.99
C ILE A 236 -22.91 -5.05 -8.32
N GLY A 237 -22.60 -5.02 -7.02
CA GLY A 237 -22.26 -3.77 -6.34
C GLY A 237 -23.44 -2.86 -6.03
N GLN A 238 -24.68 -3.31 -6.30
CA GLN A 238 -25.93 -2.58 -6.01
C GLN A 238 -27.12 -3.54 -6.00
N GLY A 239 -28.28 -3.09 -5.48
CA GLY A 239 -29.53 -3.85 -5.52
C GLY A 239 -30.24 -3.78 -6.87
N LEU A 240 -31.07 -4.77 -7.19
CA LEU A 240 -31.89 -4.78 -8.42
C LEU A 240 -32.99 -3.72 -8.39
N ASP A 241 -33.73 -3.66 -7.28
CA ASP A 241 -34.91 -2.79 -7.09
C ASP A 241 -35.04 -2.25 -5.66
N ASN A 242 -34.00 -2.45 -4.83
CA ASN A 242 -33.96 -2.09 -3.40
C ASN A 242 -35.04 -2.77 -2.53
N SER A 243 -35.67 -3.85 -3.00
CA SER A 243 -36.71 -4.56 -2.24
C SER A 243 -36.13 -5.60 -1.25
N VAL A 244 -35.05 -6.28 -1.64
CA VAL A 244 -34.40 -7.33 -0.83
C VAL A 244 -33.05 -6.87 -0.28
N ALA A 245 -32.23 -6.21 -1.10
CA ALA A 245 -31.04 -5.49 -0.64
C ALA A 245 -30.90 -4.16 -1.37
N ASN A 246 -30.20 -3.24 -0.73
CA ASN A 246 -29.88 -1.92 -1.28
C ASN A 246 -28.39 -1.80 -1.62
N SER A 247 -28.01 -0.68 -2.23
CA SER A 247 -26.63 -0.45 -2.65
C SER A 247 -25.62 -0.43 -1.51
N PHE A 248 -26.00 0.03 -0.31
CA PHE A 248 -25.12 -0.01 0.86
C PHE A 248 -24.80 -1.46 1.27
N MET A 249 -25.79 -2.35 1.25
CA MET A 249 -25.60 -3.76 1.62
C MET A 249 -24.73 -4.53 0.61
N LEU A 250 -24.87 -4.19 -0.68
CA LEU A 250 -24.19 -4.89 -1.77
C LEU A 250 -22.96 -4.16 -2.29
N GLN A 251 -22.55 -3.05 -1.64
CA GLN A 251 -21.50 -2.18 -2.13
C GLN A 251 -20.21 -2.95 -2.48
N SER A 252 -19.50 -2.42 -3.45
CA SER A 252 -18.20 -2.93 -3.85
C SER A 252 -17.10 -2.31 -3.01
N VAL A 253 -16.11 -3.11 -2.62
CA VAL A 253 -14.91 -2.71 -1.89
C VAL A 253 -13.69 -3.20 -2.67
N LEU A 254 -12.79 -2.28 -2.99
CA LEU A 254 -11.50 -2.55 -3.58
C LEU A 254 -10.41 -2.10 -2.61
N LYS A 255 -9.57 -3.04 -2.18
CA LYS A 255 -8.39 -2.78 -1.38
C LYS A 255 -7.17 -3.30 -2.12
N PHE A 256 -6.08 -2.53 -2.13
CA PHE A 256 -4.81 -3.07 -2.58
C PHE A 256 -3.61 -2.38 -1.94
N ASP A 257 -2.51 -3.12 -1.86
CA ASP A 257 -1.24 -2.68 -1.31
C ASP A 257 -0.15 -2.82 -2.37
N VAL A 258 0.62 -1.75 -2.61
CA VAL A 258 1.79 -1.77 -3.49
C VAL A 258 3.01 -2.01 -2.62
N SER A 259 3.72 -3.09 -2.87
CA SER A 259 4.92 -3.45 -2.13
C SER A 259 6.12 -3.56 -3.07
N GLU A 260 7.21 -2.91 -2.72
CA GLU A 260 8.40 -2.83 -3.56
C GLU A 260 9.62 -3.43 -2.87
N LEU A 261 10.46 -4.09 -3.66
CA LEU A 261 11.69 -4.71 -3.18
C LEU A 261 12.65 -3.62 -2.69
N ILE A 262 13.15 -3.78 -1.47
CA ILE A 262 14.17 -2.89 -0.93
C ILE A 262 15.52 -3.25 -1.53
N LYS A 263 16.20 -2.23 -2.07
CA LYS A 263 17.61 -2.30 -2.46
C LYS A 263 18.40 -1.43 -1.50
N VAL A 264 19.20 -2.05 -0.65
CA VAL A 264 20.17 -1.30 0.15
C VAL A 264 21.41 -1.10 -0.71
N THR A 265 21.52 0.04 -1.39
CA THR A 265 22.81 0.44 -1.98
C THR A 265 23.74 0.82 -0.84
N ARG A 266 24.72 -0.06 -0.58
CA ARG A 266 25.88 0.25 0.29
C ARG A 266 26.82 1.24 -0.38
#